data_AF-S9PP86-F1
#
_entry.id   AF-S9PP86-F1
#
_cell.length_a   1.000
_cell.length_b   1.000
_cell.length_c   1.000
_cell.angle_alpha   90.00
_cell.angle_beta   90.00
_cell.angle_gamma   90.00
#
_symmetry.space_group_name_H-M   'P 1'
#
loop_
_entity.id
_entity.type
_entity.pdbx_description
1 polymer ?
#
loop_
_entity_poly.entity_id
_entity_poly.type
_entity_poly.pdbx_seq_one_letter_code
_entity_poly.pdbx_strand_id
1 'polypeptide(L)' 'MSIPFFFKQWGAYGPDGIRRSKKENGRMLGDKEWNEFPVGSL' A
#
# COMPACT_ATOMS: atom_id res chain seq x y z
N MET A 1 -11.61 -8.97 14.22
CA MET A 1 -10.89 -7.74 14.61
C MET A 1 -9.84 -7.46 13.54
N SER A 2 -10.00 -6.40 12.73
CA SER A 2 -8.96 -5.96 11.78
C SER A 2 -8.27 -4.72 12.35
N ILE A 3 -6.94 -4.67 12.31
CA ILE A 3 -6.14 -3.54 12.80
C ILE A 3 -5.79 -2.66 11.59
N PRO A 4 -6.24 -1.40 11.52
CA PRO A 4 -5.87 -0.50 10.43
C PRO A 4 -4.36 -0.22 10.48
N PHE A 5 -3.67 -0.42 9.37
CA PHE A 5 -2.27 -0.03 9.23
C PHE A 5 -2.03 0.71 7.92
N PHE A 6 -1.13 1.68 7.97
CA PHE A 6 -0.74 2.44 6.80
C PHE A 6 0.31 1.68 6.00
N PHE A 7 0.02 1.40 4.74
CA PHE A 7 0.95 0.77 3.81
C PHE A 7 1.54 1.79 2.82
N LYS A 8 2.85 1.68 2.60
CA LYS A 8 3.57 2.50 1.62
C LYS A 8 4.69 1.69 0.98
N GLN A 9 4.69 1.63 -0.34
CA GLN A 9 5.75 0.99 -1.11
C GLN A 9 6.91 1.99 -1.41
N TRP A 10 8.15 1.52 -1.29
CA TRP A 10 9.37 2.33 -1.50
C TRP A 10 10.22 1.86 -2.69
N GLY A 11 9.91 0.70 -3.26
CA GLY A 11 10.63 0.13 -4.41
C GLY A 11 10.08 0.58 -5.77
N ALA A 12 10.93 0.50 -6.79
CA ALA A 12 10.55 0.80 -8.19
C ALA A 12 9.76 -0.35 -8.85
N TYR A 13 9.74 -1.54 -8.26
CA TYR A 13 9.06 -2.72 -8.80
C TYR A 13 7.72 -2.92 -8.12
N GLY A 14 6.64 -3.02 -8.92
CA GLY A 14 5.29 -3.34 -8.46
C GLY A 14 5.17 -4.80 -7.96
N PRO A 15 4.01 -5.18 -7.39
CA PRO A 15 3.75 -6.56 -6.96
C PRO A 15 3.80 -7.57 -8.12
N ASP A 16 3.62 -7.09 -9.35
CA ASP A 16 3.77 -7.81 -10.62
C ASP A 16 5.23 -7.95 -11.09
N GLY A 17 6.19 -7.40 -10.35
CA GLY A 17 7.62 -7.39 -10.74
C GLY A 17 7.94 -6.39 -11.85
N ILE A 18 7.00 -5.52 -12.23
CA ILE A 18 7.20 -4.53 -13.29
C ILE A 18 7.75 -3.23 -12.68
N ARG A 19 8.80 -2.68 -13.31
CA ARG A 19 9.39 -1.41 -12.88
C ARG A 19 8.51 -0.24 -13.31
N ARG A 20 7.98 0.53 -12.36
CA ARG A 20 7.22 1.77 -12.61
C ARG A 20 7.60 2.88 -11.64
N SER A 21 7.08 4.07 -11.86
CA SER A 21 7.23 5.16 -10.90
C SER A 21 6.50 4.83 -9.60
N LYS A 22 6.96 5.40 -8.49
CA LYS A 22 6.33 5.23 -7.17
C LYS A 22 4.85 5.63 -7.17
N LYS A 23 4.47 6.63 -7.98
CA LYS A 23 3.08 7.08 -8.11
C LYS A 23 2.19 6.03 -8.77
N GLU A 24 2.72 5.34 -9.78
CA GLU A 24 2.00 4.27 -10.48
C GLU A 24 1.89 2.98 -9.66
N ASN A 25 2.92 2.62 -8.89
CA ASN A 25 2.86 1.43 -8.03
C ASN A 25 1.88 1.60 -6.84
N GLY A 26 1.64 2.83 -6.41
CA GLY A 26 0.56 3.15 -5.47
C GLY A 26 0.70 2.48 -4.10
N ARG A 27 -0.41 1.92 -3.60
CA ARG A 27 -0.52 1.25 -2.29
C ARG A 27 -1.02 -0.20 -2.43
N MET A 28 -0.74 -0.81 -3.57
CA MET A 28 -1.09 -2.20 -3.85
C MET A 28 -0.10 -3.14 -3.15
N LEU A 29 -0.62 -4.11 -2.41
CA LEU A 29 0.17 -5.20 -1.84
C LEU A 29 -0.62 -6.50 -2.05
N GLY A 30 -0.10 -7.37 -2.92
CA GLY A 30 -0.88 -8.47 -3.48
C GLY A 30 -2.03 -7.94 -4.34
N ASP A 31 -3.20 -8.57 -4.24
CA ASP A 31 -4.43 -8.17 -4.95
C ASP A 31 -5.30 -7.18 -4.15
N LYS A 32 -4.74 -6.54 -3.12
CA LYS A 32 -5.46 -5.58 -2.26
C LYS A 32 -4.79 -4.20 -2.27
N GLU A 33 -5.61 -3.17 -2.39
CA GLU A 33 -5.19 -1.78 -2.14
C GLU A 33 -5.34 -1.43 -0.65
N TRP A 34 -4.28 -0.90 -0.06
CA TRP A 34 -4.25 -0.55 1.36
C TRP A 34 -4.33 0.97 1.54
N ASN A 35 -5.55 1.47 1.79
CA ASN A 35 -5.82 2.89 2.07
C ASN A 35 -6.21 3.16 3.52
N GLU A 36 -6.17 2.15 4.37
CA GLU A 36 -6.60 2.24 5.75
C GLU A 36 -5.63 3.14 6.55
N PHE A 37 -6.18 4.11 7.26
CA PHE A 37 -5.45 4.91 8.23
C PHE A 37 -5.96 4.57 9.63
N PRO A 38 -5.10 4.56 10.65
CA PRO A 38 -5.57 4.44 12.03
C PRO A 38 -6.46 5.64 12.35
N VAL A 39 -7.75 5.38 12.59
CA VAL A 39 -8.64 6.35 13.23
C VAL A 39 -8.26 6.34 14.71
N GLY A 40 -7.58 7.40 15.15
CA GLY A 40 -7.16 7.54 16.54
C GLY A 40 -8.34 7.36 17.48
N SER A 41 -8.12 6.63 18.58
CA SER A 41 -9.10 6.43 19.63
C SER A 41 -9.47 7.78 20.24
N LEU A 42 -10.61 8.33 19.85
CA LEU A 42 -11.31 9.39 20.59
C LEU A 42 -12.31 8.73 21.54
#